data_AF-A0A9X3RXY2-F1
#
_entry.id   AF-A0A9X3RXY2-F1
#
_cell.length_a   1.000
_cell.length_b   1.000
_cell.length_c   1.000
_cell.angle_alpha   90.00
_cell.angle_beta   90.00
_cell.angle_gamma   90.00
#
_symmetry.space_group_name_H-M   'P 1'
#
loop_
_entity.id
_entity.type
_entity.pdbx_description
1 polymer ?
#
loop_
_entity_poly.entity_id
_entity_poly.type
_entity_poly.pdbx_seq_one_letter_code
_entity_poly.pdbx_strand_id
1 'polypeptide(L)'
;MDERDKRRVGEQIEPGGRPKAPGRLELLQRFVNTHNHEFPDEWDRIGTPEKAQAWLLAKALIGPGDAITDADVTRLRALREGIRALAIANQAGHSAAAASEAIRDVSALAALSVVVDANGRTALQPTGEGVDGAVAMLLGILHEAQLGGDWSRMKACRQCEYAFFDRSKNRSATWCAMAICGNRIKNRAYYRRKRGTT
;
A
#
# COMPACT_ATOMS: atom_id res chain seq x y z
N MET A 1 -0.55 22.10 5.94
CA MET A 1 -1.60 21.09 5.76
C MET A 1 -2.38 21.06 7.05
N ASP A 2 -3.67 21.40 6.99
CA ASP A 2 -4.53 21.36 8.17
C ASP A 2 -4.90 19.91 8.54
N GLU A 3 -5.54 19.72 9.69
CA GLU A 3 -5.97 18.40 10.19
C GLU A 3 -6.95 17.67 9.24
N ARG A 4 -7.82 18.41 8.55
CA ARG A 4 -8.81 17.83 7.62
C ARG A 4 -8.10 17.24 6.41
N ASP A 5 -7.10 17.93 5.88
CA ASP A 5 -6.30 17.45 4.77
C ASP A 5 -5.46 16.23 5.14
N LYS A 6 -4.89 16.17 6.35
CA LYS A 6 -4.11 14.99 6.77
C LYS A 6 -4.96 13.72 6.81
N ARG A 7 -6.23 13.80 7.23
CA ARG A 7 -7.18 12.67 7.19
C ARG A 7 -7.57 12.24 5.78
N ARG A 8 -7.28 13.04 4.76
CA ARG A 8 -7.53 12.74 3.34
C ARG A 8 -6.30 12.16 2.64
N VAL A 9 -5.12 12.28 3.24
CA VAL A 9 -3.86 11.71 2.71
C VAL A 9 -3.93 10.18 2.69
N GLY A 10 -3.43 9.57 1.61
CA GLY A 10 -3.48 8.11 1.39
C GLY A 10 -4.75 7.62 0.71
N GLU A 11 -5.81 8.42 0.76
CA GLU A 11 -7.12 8.08 0.19
C GLU A 11 -7.46 9.05 -0.94
N GLN A 12 -7.74 10.32 -0.64
CA GLN A 12 -8.13 11.30 -1.64
C GLN A 12 -6.93 12.10 -2.17
N ILE A 13 -5.98 12.43 -1.28
CA ILE A 13 -4.84 13.30 -1.59
C ILE A 13 -3.55 12.49 -1.48
N GLU A 14 -2.61 12.73 -2.40
CA GLU A 14 -1.24 12.25 -2.29
C GLU A 14 -0.29 13.38 -1.89
N PRO A 15 0.75 13.08 -1.08
CA PRO A 15 1.83 14.02 -0.79
C PRO A 15 2.38 14.68 -2.06
N GLY A 16 2.45 16.02 -2.04
CA GLY A 16 2.99 16.80 -3.16
C GLY A 16 2.18 16.76 -4.45
N GLY A 17 0.89 16.39 -4.39
CA GLY A 17 0.01 16.36 -5.58
C GLY A 17 0.36 15.25 -6.57
N ARG A 18 1.08 14.22 -6.12
CA ARG A 18 1.50 13.12 -6.99
C ARG A 18 0.28 12.34 -7.49
N PRO A 19 0.20 11.97 -8.78
CA PRO A 19 -0.81 11.03 -9.23
C PRO A 19 -0.57 9.66 -8.57
N LYS A 20 -1.67 8.97 -8.25
CA LYS A 20 -1.64 7.58 -7.79
C LYS A 20 -1.12 6.63 -8.88
N ALA A 21 -0.88 5.38 -8.50
CA ALA A 21 -0.55 4.30 -9.42
C ALA A 21 -1.63 4.12 -10.49
N PRO A 22 -1.29 3.64 -11.69
CA PRO A 22 -2.26 3.43 -12.77
C PRO A 22 -3.18 2.22 -12.50
N GLY A 23 -4.39 2.26 -13.05
CA GLY A 23 -5.29 1.11 -13.10
C GLY A 23 -5.59 0.51 -11.73
N ARG A 24 -5.68 -0.83 -11.66
CA ARG A 24 -5.98 -1.56 -10.43
C ARG A 24 -4.91 -1.41 -9.35
N LEU A 25 -3.67 -1.10 -9.73
CA LEU A 25 -2.57 -0.88 -8.79
C LEU A 25 -2.83 0.32 -7.87
N GLU A 26 -3.70 1.25 -8.27
CA GLU A 26 -4.19 2.32 -7.40
C GLU A 26 -4.81 1.79 -6.11
N LEU A 27 -5.64 0.74 -6.19
CA LEU A 27 -6.30 0.15 -5.03
C LEU A 27 -5.28 -0.41 -4.04
N LEU A 28 -4.23 -1.06 -4.55
CA LEU A 28 -3.14 -1.58 -3.73
C LEU A 28 -2.36 -0.45 -3.04
N GLN A 29 -2.10 0.66 -3.74
CA GLN A 29 -1.48 1.86 -3.13
C GLN A 29 -2.36 2.43 -2.01
N ARG A 30 -3.67 2.57 -2.24
CA ARG A 30 -4.62 3.05 -1.22
C ARG A 30 -4.67 2.11 -0.02
N PHE A 31 -4.67 0.79 -0.25
CA PHE A 31 -4.62 -0.21 0.81
C PHE A 31 -3.38 -0.04 1.69
N VAL A 32 -2.19 0.04 1.09
CA VAL A 32 -0.95 0.28 1.84
C VAL A 32 -1.00 1.59 2.61
N ASN A 33 -1.60 2.64 2.04
CA ASN A 33 -1.71 3.95 2.70
C ASN A 33 -3.00 4.14 3.53
N THR A 34 -3.74 3.08 3.84
CA THR A 34 -4.83 3.12 4.83
C THR A 34 -4.34 3.66 6.17
N HIS A 35 -3.06 3.41 6.47
CA HIS A 35 -2.32 3.99 7.57
C HIS A 35 -0.98 4.55 7.09
N ASN A 36 -0.58 5.67 7.70
CA ASN A 36 0.70 6.33 7.51
C ASN A 36 1.36 6.43 8.88
N HIS A 37 2.54 5.83 9.05
CA HIS A 37 3.26 5.75 10.32
C HIS A 37 3.67 7.13 10.90
N GLU A 38 3.54 8.21 10.14
CA GLU A 38 3.72 9.58 10.65
C GLU A 38 2.46 10.15 11.31
N PHE A 39 1.33 9.44 11.28
CA PHE A 39 0.07 9.83 11.90
C PHE A 39 -0.30 8.86 13.04
N PRO A 40 -1.17 9.30 13.96
CA PRO A 40 -1.61 8.45 15.07
C PRO A 40 -2.31 7.16 14.61
N ASP A 41 -2.19 6.09 15.39
CA ASP A 41 -2.78 4.78 15.10
C ASP A 41 -4.30 4.83 14.97
N GLU A 42 -4.98 5.72 15.68
CA GLU A 42 -6.42 5.89 15.57
C GLU A 42 -6.87 6.39 14.18
N TRP A 43 -5.95 6.83 13.32
CA TRP A 43 -6.26 7.18 11.93
C TRP A 43 -6.07 6.03 10.95
N ASP A 44 -5.62 4.87 11.42
CA ASP A 44 -5.63 3.65 10.63
C ASP A 44 -7.07 3.34 10.16
N ARG A 45 -7.30 3.44 8.85
CA ARG A 45 -8.62 3.21 8.22
C ARG A 45 -9.06 1.75 8.24
N ILE A 46 -8.19 0.84 8.65
CA ILE A 46 -8.51 -0.57 8.85
C ILE A 46 -8.12 -1.05 10.25
N GLY A 47 -7.86 -0.13 11.19
CA GLY A 47 -7.32 -0.46 12.51
C GLY A 47 -8.30 -1.08 13.50
N THR A 48 -9.60 -1.02 13.21
CA THR A 48 -10.67 -1.69 13.99
C THR A 48 -11.64 -2.40 13.03
N PRO A 49 -12.45 -3.36 13.50
CA PRO A 49 -13.42 -4.05 12.66
C PRO A 49 -14.36 -3.11 11.89
N GLU A 50 -14.87 -2.08 12.55
CA GLU A 50 -15.83 -1.12 11.96
C GLU A 50 -15.17 -0.29 10.85
N LYS A 51 -13.93 0.17 11.09
CA LYS A 51 -13.17 0.94 10.10
C LYS A 51 -12.80 0.06 8.91
N ALA A 52 -12.34 -1.16 9.17
CA ALA A 52 -12.01 -2.12 8.12
C ALA A 52 -13.24 -2.46 7.27
N GLN A 53 -14.38 -2.73 7.89
CA GLN A 53 -15.64 -2.97 7.17
C GLN A 53 -16.02 -1.77 6.30
N ALA A 54 -16.01 -0.55 6.87
CA ALA A 54 -16.34 0.66 6.13
C ALA A 54 -15.40 0.90 4.94
N TRP A 55 -14.09 0.70 5.11
CA TRP A 55 -13.12 0.89 4.04
C TRP A 55 -13.27 -0.18 2.95
N LEU A 56 -13.38 -1.46 3.31
CA LEU A 56 -13.52 -2.56 2.37
C LEU A 56 -14.82 -2.47 1.55
N LEU A 57 -15.94 -2.11 2.19
CA LEU A 57 -17.22 -1.83 1.51
C LEU A 57 -17.08 -0.68 0.52
N ALA A 58 -16.44 0.43 0.94
CA ALA A 58 -16.20 1.58 0.06
C ALA A 58 -15.26 1.27 -1.12
N LYS A 59 -14.51 0.15 -1.07
CA LYS A 59 -13.70 -0.35 -2.18
C LYS A 59 -14.34 -1.49 -2.96
N ALA A 60 -15.58 -1.85 -2.65
CA ALA A 60 -16.28 -3.00 -3.22
C ALA A 60 -15.46 -4.30 -3.12
N LEU A 61 -14.73 -4.46 -2.00
CA LEU A 61 -13.94 -5.66 -1.71
C LEU A 61 -14.73 -6.69 -0.90
N ILE A 62 -15.81 -6.27 -0.24
CA ILE A 62 -16.74 -7.10 0.53
C ILE A 62 -18.18 -6.64 0.26
N GLY A 63 -19.15 -7.49 0.57
CA GLY A 63 -20.59 -7.20 0.52
C GLY A 63 -21.14 -6.63 1.83
N PRO A 64 -22.31 -5.98 1.81
CA PRO A 64 -22.91 -5.32 2.99
C PRO A 64 -23.29 -6.29 4.12
N GLY A 65 -23.39 -7.59 3.85
CA GLY A 65 -23.65 -8.63 4.84
C GLY A 65 -22.40 -9.21 5.49
N ASP A 66 -21.20 -8.86 5.02
CA ASP A 66 -19.96 -9.40 5.55
C ASP A 66 -19.61 -8.74 6.89
N ALA A 67 -19.36 -9.58 7.90
CA ALA A 67 -18.87 -9.16 9.20
C ALA A 67 -17.33 -9.23 9.24
N ILE A 68 -16.71 -8.25 9.88
CA ILE A 68 -15.26 -8.20 10.08
C ILE A 68 -14.96 -8.49 11.54
N THR A 69 -14.01 -9.38 11.78
CA THR A 69 -13.53 -9.73 13.12
C THR A 69 -12.19 -9.04 13.44
N ASP A 70 -11.77 -9.06 14.71
CA ASP A 70 -10.43 -8.60 15.10
C ASP A 70 -9.30 -9.43 14.47
N ALA A 71 -9.57 -10.72 14.22
CA ALA A 71 -8.64 -11.60 13.51
C ALA A 71 -8.45 -11.16 12.05
N ASP A 72 -9.54 -10.75 11.39
CA ASP A 72 -9.50 -10.20 10.05
C ASP A 72 -8.72 -8.89 9.98
N VAL A 73 -8.95 -7.99 10.94
CA VAL A 73 -8.17 -6.74 11.07
C VAL A 73 -6.69 -7.03 11.21
N THR A 74 -6.33 -7.97 12.08
CA THR A 74 -4.94 -8.40 12.29
C THR A 74 -4.33 -8.90 10.98
N ARG A 75 -5.06 -9.73 10.24
CA ARG A 75 -4.64 -10.28 8.95
C ARG A 75 -4.49 -9.22 7.86
N LEU A 76 -5.44 -8.28 7.76
CA LEU A 76 -5.38 -7.17 6.81
C LEU A 76 -4.18 -6.25 7.10
N ARG A 77 -3.91 -5.96 8.38
CA ARG A 77 -2.73 -5.17 8.79
C ARG A 77 -1.43 -5.91 8.47
N ALA A 78 -1.36 -7.22 8.71
CA ALA A 78 -0.20 -8.04 8.33
C ALA A 78 0.03 -8.03 6.81
N LEU A 79 -1.03 -8.19 5.99
CA LEU A 79 -0.94 -8.06 4.54
C LEU A 79 -0.42 -6.68 4.12
N ARG A 80 -0.97 -5.62 4.72
CA ARG A 80 -0.60 -4.23 4.44
C ARG A 80 0.89 -4.00 4.66
N GLU A 81 1.41 -4.40 5.82
CA GLU A 81 2.81 -4.20 6.16
C GLU A 81 3.74 -5.10 5.35
N GLY A 82 3.31 -6.32 5.02
CA GLY A 82 4.03 -7.18 4.06
C GLY A 82 4.18 -6.52 2.69
N ILE A 83 3.10 -6.00 2.12
CA ILE A 83 3.12 -5.30 0.82
C ILE A 83 3.95 -4.01 0.91
N ARG A 84 3.85 -3.26 2.01
CA ARG A 84 4.68 -2.08 2.25
C ARG A 84 6.16 -2.45 2.23
N ALA A 85 6.56 -3.52 2.93
CA ALA A 85 7.93 -3.99 2.96
C ALA A 85 8.43 -4.44 1.58
N LEU A 86 7.59 -5.10 0.75
CA LEU A 86 7.93 -5.36 -0.65
C LEU A 86 8.15 -4.06 -1.45
N ALA A 87 7.33 -3.03 -1.23
CA ALA A 87 7.52 -1.72 -1.87
C ALA A 87 8.80 -0.99 -1.37
N ILE A 88 9.22 -1.21 -0.12
CA ILE A 88 10.54 -0.78 0.37
C ILE A 88 11.64 -1.52 -0.39
N ALA A 89 11.50 -2.84 -0.58
CA ALA A 89 12.45 -3.71 -1.29
C ALA A 89 12.64 -3.36 -2.77
N ASN A 90 11.66 -2.70 -3.41
CA ASN A 90 11.82 -2.13 -4.76
C ASN A 90 12.83 -0.98 -4.84
N GLN A 91 13.44 -0.57 -3.72
CA GLN A 91 14.55 0.37 -3.67
C GLN A 91 15.84 -0.35 -3.27
N ALA A 92 16.95 0.03 -3.91
CA ALA A 92 18.26 -0.58 -3.69
C ALA A 92 18.63 -0.74 -2.21
N GLY A 93 19.09 -1.94 -1.85
CA GLY A 93 19.67 -2.27 -0.54
C GLY A 93 18.71 -2.85 0.50
N HIS A 94 17.50 -3.30 0.14
CA HIS A 94 16.57 -3.91 1.09
C HIS A 94 16.15 -5.31 0.64
N SER A 95 16.04 -6.25 1.59
CA SER A 95 15.59 -7.61 1.35
C SER A 95 14.08 -7.72 1.41
N ALA A 96 13.50 -8.58 0.56
CA ALA A 96 12.09 -8.93 0.57
C ALA A 96 11.78 -10.19 1.40
N ALA A 97 12.77 -10.82 2.04
CA ALA A 97 12.61 -12.15 2.66
C ALA A 97 11.54 -12.18 3.76
N ALA A 98 11.67 -11.33 4.80
CA ALA A 98 10.69 -11.27 5.90
C ALA A 98 9.29 -10.83 5.41
N ALA A 99 9.24 -9.93 4.43
CA ALA A 99 7.99 -9.52 3.80
C ALA A 99 7.29 -10.69 3.08
N SER A 100 8.08 -11.56 2.45
CA SER A 100 7.57 -12.71 1.70
C SER A 100 7.01 -13.80 2.62
N GLU A 101 7.58 -13.98 3.80
CA GLU A 101 7.07 -14.89 4.83
C GLU A 101 5.72 -14.42 5.37
N ALA A 102 5.63 -13.16 5.81
CA ALA A 102 4.37 -12.59 6.32
C ALA A 102 3.24 -12.63 5.28
N ILE A 103 3.54 -12.35 4.00
CA ILE A 103 2.53 -12.44 2.94
C ILE A 103 2.11 -13.89 2.70
N ARG A 104 3.05 -14.85 2.78
CA ARG A 104 2.74 -16.28 2.59
C ARG A 104 1.73 -16.76 3.63
N ASP A 105 1.93 -16.40 4.89
CA ASP A 105 1.03 -16.77 5.98
C ASP A 105 -0.37 -16.20 5.77
N VAL A 106 -0.47 -14.92 5.38
CA VAL A 106 -1.75 -14.25 5.15
C VAL A 106 -2.45 -14.76 3.87
N SER A 107 -1.68 -15.26 2.89
CA SER A 107 -2.19 -15.79 1.63
C SER A 107 -2.78 -17.19 1.73
N ALA A 108 -2.64 -17.89 2.86
CA ALA A 108 -3.02 -19.31 2.99
C ALA A 108 -4.49 -19.59 2.65
N LEU A 109 -5.40 -18.66 2.97
CA LEU A 109 -6.84 -18.76 2.65
C LEU A 109 -7.26 -17.95 1.41
N ALA A 110 -6.31 -17.28 0.76
CA ALA A 110 -6.57 -16.41 -0.38
C ALA A 110 -6.63 -17.23 -1.67
N ALA A 111 -7.84 -17.70 -2.02
CA ALA A 111 -8.07 -18.49 -3.22
C ALA A 111 -8.51 -17.63 -4.42
N LEU A 112 -7.85 -17.84 -5.55
CA LEU A 112 -8.11 -17.18 -6.83
C LEU A 112 -8.46 -18.23 -7.89
N SER A 113 -9.38 -17.87 -8.79
CA SER A 113 -9.70 -18.63 -9.99
C SER A 113 -9.42 -17.80 -11.24
N VAL A 114 -9.21 -18.47 -12.37
CA VAL A 114 -9.17 -17.83 -13.69
C VAL A 114 -10.59 -17.77 -14.22
N VAL A 115 -11.07 -16.57 -14.50
CA VAL A 115 -12.33 -16.34 -15.20
C VAL A 115 -12.05 -15.96 -16.66
N VAL A 116 -12.95 -16.35 -17.57
CA VAL A 116 -12.87 -16.05 -19.00
C VAL A 116 -14.13 -15.29 -19.39
N ASP A 117 -13.98 -14.10 -19.95
CA ASP A 117 -15.12 -13.29 -20.40
C ASP A 117 -15.65 -13.75 -21.78
N ALA A 118 -16.76 -13.15 -22.22
CA ALA A 118 -17.39 -13.48 -23.51
C ALA A 118 -16.48 -13.21 -24.74
N ASN A 119 -15.41 -12.43 -24.58
CA ASN A 119 -14.42 -12.14 -25.62
C ASN A 119 -13.17 -13.02 -25.50
N GLY A 120 -13.17 -14.02 -24.61
CA GLY A 120 -12.02 -14.90 -24.37
C GLY A 120 -10.90 -14.27 -23.55
N ARG A 121 -11.11 -13.10 -22.93
CA ARG A 121 -10.09 -12.49 -22.06
C ARG A 121 -10.10 -13.14 -20.70
N THR A 122 -8.91 -13.33 -20.14
CA THR A 122 -8.74 -13.94 -18.82
C THR A 122 -8.52 -12.90 -17.74
N ALA A 123 -8.98 -13.20 -16.52
CA ALA A 123 -8.70 -12.41 -15.32
C ALA A 123 -8.60 -13.32 -14.09
N LEU A 124 -7.89 -12.87 -13.07
CA LEU A 124 -7.92 -13.52 -11.75
C LEU A 124 -9.06 -12.93 -10.93
N GLN A 125 -9.89 -13.81 -10.35
CA GLN A 125 -10.99 -13.42 -9.47
C GLN A 125 -10.98 -14.24 -8.18
N PRO A 126 -11.27 -13.61 -7.01
CA PRO A 126 -11.44 -14.36 -5.77
C PRO A 126 -12.54 -15.40 -5.86
N THR A 127 -12.32 -16.57 -5.26
CA THR A 127 -13.35 -17.61 -5.11
C THR A 127 -14.07 -17.55 -3.77
N GLY A 128 -13.47 -16.92 -2.76
CA GLY A 128 -14.07 -16.69 -1.45
C GLY A 128 -14.74 -15.32 -1.34
N GLU A 129 -15.58 -15.18 -0.33
CA GLU A 129 -16.27 -13.94 0.02
C GLU A 129 -15.60 -13.24 1.21
N GLY A 130 -16.13 -12.09 1.64
CA GLY A 130 -15.62 -11.34 2.78
C GLY A 130 -14.11 -11.06 2.70
N VAL A 131 -13.42 -11.22 3.83
CA VAL A 131 -12.00 -10.85 3.99
C VAL A 131 -11.08 -11.77 3.19
N ASP A 132 -11.42 -13.05 3.04
CA ASP A 132 -10.69 -13.97 2.18
C ASP A 132 -10.71 -13.50 0.73
N GLY A 133 -11.90 -13.11 0.26
CA GLY A 133 -12.09 -12.52 -1.07
C GLY A 133 -11.29 -11.23 -1.25
N ALA A 134 -11.32 -10.34 -0.25
CA ALA A 134 -10.57 -9.08 -0.27
C ALA A 134 -9.04 -9.29 -0.31
N VAL A 135 -8.51 -10.19 0.51
CA VAL A 135 -7.07 -10.54 0.52
C VAL A 135 -6.67 -11.15 -0.83
N ALA A 136 -7.46 -12.09 -1.36
CA ALA A 136 -7.22 -12.69 -2.66
C ALA A 136 -7.21 -11.63 -3.77
N MET A 137 -8.15 -10.68 -3.76
CA MET A 137 -8.22 -9.59 -4.73
C MET A 137 -6.95 -8.72 -4.70
N LEU A 138 -6.49 -8.32 -3.52
CA LEU A 138 -5.30 -7.50 -3.35
C LEU A 138 -4.02 -8.23 -3.81
N LEU A 139 -3.92 -9.53 -3.51
CA LEU A 139 -2.81 -10.38 -3.98
C LEU A 139 -2.85 -10.63 -5.49
N GLY A 140 -4.04 -10.77 -6.08
CA GLY A 140 -4.22 -10.85 -7.53
C GLY A 140 -3.72 -9.59 -8.24
N ILE A 141 -4.04 -8.40 -7.71
CA ILE A 141 -3.53 -7.12 -8.23
C ILE A 141 -2.01 -7.03 -8.11
N LEU A 142 -1.43 -7.46 -6.98
CA LEU A 142 0.01 -7.51 -6.80
C LEU A 142 0.67 -8.42 -7.85
N HIS A 143 0.12 -9.63 -8.04
CA HIS A 143 0.60 -10.59 -9.02
C HIS A 143 0.56 -10.05 -10.45
N GLU A 144 -0.58 -9.48 -10.88
CA GLU A 144 -0.73 -8.84 -12.19
C GLU A 144 0.30 -7.71 -12.40
N ALA A 145 0.52 -6.87 -11.39
CA ALA A 145 1.49 -5.79 -11.46
C ALA A 145 2.95 -6.30 -11.52
N GLN A 146 3.24 -7.43 -10.88
CA GLN A 146 4.55 -8.08 -10.97
C GLN A 146 4.78 -8.66 -12.37
N LEU A 147 3.79 -9.38 -12.92
CA LEU A 147 3.86 -9.92 -14.28
C LEU A 147 3.98 -8.81 -15.33
N GLY A 148 3.23 -7.71 -15.18
CA GLY A 148 3.30 -6.55 -16.07
C GLY A 148 4.54 -5.67 -15.88
N GLY A 149 5.36 -5.92 -14.85
CA GLY A 149 6.57 -5.16 -14.54
C GLY A 149 6.34 -3.79 -13.85
N ASP A 150 5.09 -3.35 -13.72
CA ASP A 150 4.71 -2.10 -13.05
C ASP A 150 4.99 -2.12 -11.55
N TRP A 151 4.99 -3.29 -10.90
CA TRP A 151 5.28 -3.43 -9.47
C TRP A 151 6.62 -2.80 -9.09
N SER A 152 7.64 -2.93 -9.94
CA SER A 152 8.98 -2.35 -9.69
C SER A 152 8.99 -0.83 -9.53
N ARG A 153 7.93 -0.14 -9.98
CA ARG A 153 7.73 1.30 -9.79
C ARG A 153 6.94 1.64 -8.53
N MET A 154 6.24 0.68 -7.92
CA MET A 154 5.64 0.88 -6.60
C MET A 154 6.75 0.89 -5.55
N LYS A 155 6.88 2.00 -4.81
CA LYS A 155 7.92 2.19 -3.81
C LYS A 155 7.34 2.74 -2.53
N ALA A 156 8.03 2.55 -1.40
CA ALA A 156 7.69 3.20 -0.13
C ALA A 156 8.77 4.21 0.25
N CYS A 157 8.39 5.37 0.80
CA CYS A 157 9.35 6.42 1.14
C CYS A 157 10.37 5.95 2.19
N ARG A 158 11.67 6.16 1.97
CA ARG A 158 12.71 5.75 2.94
C ARG A 158 12.67 6.46 4.31
N GLN A 159 11.82 7.47 4.47
CA GLN A 159 11.73 8.27 5.70
C GLN A 159 10.43 8.03 6.48
N CYS A 160 9.32 7.78 5.79
CA CYS A 160 8.00 7.63 6.42
C CYS A 160 7.20 6.44 5.88
N GLU A 161 7.81 5.64 5.00
CA GLU A 161 7.26 4.39 4.45
C GLU A 161 5.92 4.52 3.69
N TYR A 162 5.50 5.76 3.41
CA TYR A 162 4.35 6.06 2.57
C TYR A 162 4.56 5.49 1.17
N ALA A 163 3.62 4.69 0.67
CA ALA A 163 3.70 4.07 -0.64
C ALA A 163 3.34 5.05 -1.76
N PHE A 164 4.08 5.01 -2.86
CA PHE A 164 3.92 5.87 -4.02
C PHE A 164 4.36 5.15 -5.30
N PHE A 165 3.83 5.61 -6.44
CA PHE A 165 4.26 5.12 -7.75
C PHE A 165 5.35 6.02 -8.37
N ASP A 166 6.45 5.41 -8.80
CA ASP A 166 7.59 6.09 -9.41
C ASP A 166 7.40 6.33 -10.91
N ARG A 167 6.98 7.55 -11.24
CA ARG A 167 6.82 8.04 -12.61
C ARG A 167 8.07 8.71 -13.19
N SER A 168 9.18 8.74 -12.45
CA SER A 168 10.42 9.28 -13.01
C SER A 168 10.92 8.40 -14.16
N LYS A 169 11.55 9.04 -15.15
CA LYS A 169 12.10 8.36 -16.33
C LYS A 169 13.05 7.22 -15.95
N ASN A 170 13.94 7.48 -14.99
CA ASN A 170 15.01 6.57 -14.59
C ASN A 170 14.71 5.82 -13.28
N ARG A 171 13.44 5.76 -12.84
CA ARG A 171 13.03 5.12 -11.57
C ARG A 171 13.86 5.59 -10.37
N SER A 172 14.15 6.88 -10.31
CA SER A 172 15.04 7.50 -9.32
C SER A 172 14.32 8.10 -8.12
N ALA A 173 12.98 8.10 -8.07
CA ALA A 173 12.27 8.64 -6.92
C ALA A 173 12.44 7.73 -5.70
N THR A 174 12.80 8.33 -4.57
CA THR A 174 13.00 7.66 -3.27
C THR A 174 12.16 8.28 -2.14
N TRP A 175 11.41 9.34 -2.45
CA TRP A 175 10.59 10.10 -1.51
C TRP A 175 9.14 10.19 -1.99
N CYS A 176 8.19 10.16 -1.05
CA CYS A 176 6.77 10.37 -1.35
C CYS A 176 6.53 11.73 -2.03
N ALA A 177 7.14 12.79 -1.48
CA ALA A 177 7.20 14.11 -2.06
C ALA A 177 8.52 14.82 -1.73
N MET A 178 9.10 15.52 -2.71
CA MET A 178 10.32 16.31 -2.53
C MET A 178 10.14 17.41 -1.48
N ALA A 179 9.01 18.12 -1.52
CA ALA A 179 8.71 19.23 -0.61
C ALA A 179 8.55 18.79 0.87
N ILE A 180 8.29 17.51 1.12
CA ILE A 180 8.05 16.97 2.47
C ILE A 180 9.29 16.18 2.93
N CYS A 181 9.41 14.91 2.53
CA CYS A 181 10.50 14.05 3.01
C CYS A 181 11.84 14.38 2.37
N GLY A 182 11.86 14.81 1.10
CA GLY A 182 13.09 15.23 0.43
C GLY A 182 13.77 16.41 1.13
N ASN A 183 13.00 17.44 1.48
CA ASN A 183 13.49 18.60 2.21
C ASN A 183 13.90 18.25 3.65
N ARG A 184 13.14 17.39 4.34
CA ARG A 184 13.48 16.93 5.70
C ARG A 184 14.87 16.30 5.75
N ILE A 185 15.24 15.45 4.79
CA ILE A 185 16.56 14.83 4.71
C ILE A 185 17.65 15.86 4.37
N LYS A 186 17.42 16.72 3.36
CA LYS A 186 18.40 17.77 2.98
C LYS A 186 18.72 18.70 4.16
N ASN A 187 17.70 19.11 4.92
CA ASN A 187 17.88 19.96 6.09
C ASN A 187 18.66 19.24 7.20
N ARG A 188 18.33 17.99 7.52
CA ARG A 188 19.09 17.19 8.50
C ARG A 188 20.57 17.07 8.13
N ALA A 189 20.88 16.82 6.85
CA ALA A 189 22.25 16.75 6.36
C ALA A 189 23.00 18.09 6.46
N TYR A 190 22.34 19.20 6.13
CA TYR A 190 22.90 20.55 6.28
C TYR A 190 23.27 20.85 7.74
N TYR A 191 22.37 20.61 8.69
CA TYR A 191 22.65 20.86 10.11
C TYR A 191 23.72 19.93 10.68
N ARG A 192 23.80 18.66 10.26
CA ARG A 192 24.88 17.74 10.65
C ARG A 192 26.25 18.26 10.21
N ARG A 193 26.38 18.74 8.96
CA ARG A 193 27.63 19.34 8.48
C ARG A 193 28.01 20.58 9.30
N LYS A 194 27.05 21.47 9.55
CA LYS A 194 27.30 22.71 10.30
C LYS A 194 27.68 22.49 11.77
N ARG A 195 27.21 21.39 12.40
CA ARG A 195 27.55 21.01 13.77
C ARG A 195 28.88 20.25 13.91
N GLY A 196 29.39 19.67 12.83
CA GLY A 196 30.70 18.99 12.80
C GLY A 196 31.86 19.89 12.37
N THR A 197 31.63 21.20 12.26
CA THR A 197 32.66 22.21 11.93
C THR A 197 32.96 23.11 13.15
N THR A 198 32.88 22.56 14.35
CA THR A 198 33.26 23.19 15.62
C THR A 198 34.06 22.16 16.41
#